data_AF-A0A6L5ZN11-F1
#
_entry.id   AF-A0A6L5ZN11-F1
#
_cell.length_a   1.000
_cell.length_b   1.000
_cell.length_c   1.000
_cell.angle_alpha   90.00
_cell.angle_beta   90.00
_cell.angle_gamma   90.00
#
_symmetry.space_group_name_H-M   'P 1'
#
loop_
_entity.id
_entity.type
_entity.pdbx_description
1 polymer ?
#
loop_
_entity_poly.entity_id
_entity_poly.type
_entity_poly.pdbx_seq_one_letter_code
_entity_poly.pdbx_strand_id
1 'polypeptide(L)' 'MPIIAINGKSPVVAQSTWVAANVVLVGEVELADDCGIYYGCVLRA' A
#
# COMPACT_ATOMS: atom_id res chain seq x y z
N MET A 1 -4.28 -5.09 -6.79
CA MET A 1 -3.71 -4.05 -5.93
C MET A 1 -3.57 -2.74 -6.70
N PRO A 2 -4.58 -1.86 -6.68
CA PRO A 2 -4.43 -0.49 -7.16
C PRO A 2 -3.49 0.31 -6.24
N ILE A 3 -2.44 0.88 -6.83
CA ILE A 3 -1.57 1.90 -6.24
C ILE A 3 -1.93 3.22 -6.89
N ILE A 4 -2.31 4.21 -6.08
CA ILE A 4 -2.81 5.50 -6.56
C ILE A 4 -1.93 6.61 -6.02
N ALA A 5 -1.28 7.35 -6.92
CA ALA A 5 -0.53 8.53 -6.56
C ALA A 5 -1.45 9.77 -6.44
N ILE A 6 -1.20 10.63 -5.46
CA ILE A 6 -1.90 11.91 -5.28
C ILE A 6 -0.91 12.98 -4.80
N ASN A 7 -1.03 14.22 -5.31
CA ASN A 7 -0.15 15.33 -4.96
C ASN A 7 1.37 15.02 -5.11
N GLY A 8 1.73 14.17 -6.07
CA GLY A 8 3.12 13.73 -6.29
C GLY A 8 3.63 12.70 -5.29
N LYS A 9 2.77 12.16 -4.41
CA LYS A 9 3.09 11.09 -3.47
C LYS A 9 2.51 9.76 -3.97
N SER A 10 3.32 8.72 -3.96
CA SER A 10 2.92 7.35 -4.32
C SER A 10 3.29 6.41 -3.18
N PRO A 11 2.47 5.39 -2.90
CA PRO A 11 2.82 4.36 -1.93
C PRO A 11 4.15 3.69 -2.27
N VAL A 12 4.94 3.39 -1.24
CA VAL A 12 6.18 2.61 -1.29
C VAL A 12 5.97 1.32 -0.51
N VAL A 13 6.31 0.19 -1.11
CA VAL A 13 6.09 -1.13 -0.53
C VAL A 13 7.39 -1.93 -0.57
N ALA A 14 7.88 -2.34 0.60
CA ALA A 14 9.04 -3.22 0.71
C ALA A 14 8.75 -4.59 0.05
N GLN A 15 9.74 -5.18 -0.60
CA GLN A 15 9.59 -6.41 -1.37
C GLN A 15 9.16 -7.62 -0.51
N SER A 16 9.52 -7.62 0.77
CA SER A 16 9.15 -8.63 1.77
C SER A 16 7.68 -8.54 2.22
N THR A 17 6.99 -7.42 1.91
CA THR A 17 5.61 -7.18 2.35
C THR A 17 4.63 -8.06 1.59
N TRP A 18 3.75 -8.73 2.34
CA TRP A 18 2.60 -9.41 1.77
C TRP A 18 1.41 -8.46 1.65
N VAL A 19 0.84 -8.35 0.44
CA VAL A 19 -0.34 -7.52 0.17
C VAL A 19 -1.42 -8.35 -0.54
N ALA A 20 -2.59 -8.46 0.09
CA ALA A 20 -3.73 -9.14 -0.51
C ALA A 20 -4.22 -8.45 -1.81
N ALA A 21 -4.78 -9.23 -2.73
CA ALA A 21 -5.08 -8.78 -4.09
C ALA A 21 -6.04 -7.56 -4.18
N ASN A 22 -6.96 -7.41 -3.22
CA ASN A 22 -7.99 -6.36 -3.19
C ASN A 22 -7.65 -5.18 -2.26
N VAL A 23 -6.40 -5.05 -1.80
CA VAL A 23 -5.94 -3.88 -1.02
C VAL A 23 -5.80 -2.66 -1.92
N VAL A 24 -6.18 -1.49 -1.40
CA VAL A 24 -6.01 -0.18 -2.06
C VAL A 24 -5.03 0.67 -1.25
N LEU A 25 -3.97 1.17 -1.91
CA LEU A 25 -3.00 2.08 -1.33
C LEU A 25 -3.03 3.42 -2.07
N VAL A 26 -3.17 4.52 -1.33
CA VAL A 26 -3.31 5.87 -1.90
C VAL A 26 -2.40 6.87 -1.18
N GLY A 27 -1.59 7.60 -1.96
CA GLY A 27 -0.80 8.72 -1.47
C GLY A 27 0.43 8.36 -0.66
N GLU A 28 0.67 9.07 0.44
CA GLU A 28 1.90 8.98 1.24
C GLU A 28 1.85 7.81 2.23
N VAL A 29 1.93 6.59 1.69
CA VAL A 29 1.93 5.34 2.46
C VAL A 29 3.27 4.63 2.29
N GLU A 30 3.90 4.25 3.40
CA GLU A 30 5.12 3.42 3.40
C GLU A 30 4.84 2.11 4.14
N LEU A 31 5.01 0.99 3.45
CA LEU A 31 4.97 -0.35 4.04
C LEU A 31 6.40 -0.87 4.15
N ALA A 32 6.89 -0.97 5.39
CA ALA A 32 8.22 -1.45 5.71
C ALA A 32 8.32 -2.99 5.63
N ASP A 33 9.51 -3.53 5.88
CA ASP A 33 9.75 -4.97 5.79
C ASP A 33 8.83 -5.81 6.67
N ASP A 34 8.53 -7.02 6.20
CA ASP A 34 7.76 -8.05 6.91
C ASP A 34 6.35 -7.60 7.36
N CYS A 35 5.77 -6.62 6.65
CA CYS A 35 4.38 -6.20 6.84
C CYS A 35 3.38 -7.15 6.15
N GLY A 36 2.14 -7.16 6.65
CA GLY A 36 1.03 -7.90 6.05
C GLY A 36 -0.24 -7.07 5.97
N ILE A 37 -0.73 -6.78 4.76
CA ILE A 37 -1.98 -6.05 4.54
C ILE A 37 -3.03 -6.98 3.92
N TYR A 38 -4.11 -7.19 4.66
CA TYR A 38 -5.10 -8.24 4.38
C TYR A 38 -6.30 -7.72 3.61
N TYR A 39 -7.18 -8.67 3.27
CA TYR A 39 -8.26 -8.45 2.33
C TYR A 39 -9.18 -7.29 2.74
N GLY A 40 -9.48 -6.42 1.79
CA GLY A 40 -10.43 -5.31 1.96
C GLY A 40 -9.87 -4.08 2.66
N CYS A 41 -8.58 -4.05 3.02
CA CYS A 41 -7.96 -2.86 3.59
C CYS A 41 -7.83 -1.72 2.56
N VAL A 42 -8.06 -0.50 3.04
CA VAL A 42 -7.80 0.75 2.31
C VAL A 42 -6.90 1.62 3.18
N LEU A 43 -5.69 1.93 2.68
CA LEU A 43 -4.76 2.85 3.33
C LEU A 43 -4.66 4.11 2.46
N ARG A 44 -5.00 5.26 3.05
CA ARG A 44 -5.03 6.56 2.36
C ARG A 44 -4.45 7.65 3.24
N ALA A 45 -3.35 8.26 2.78
CA ALA A 45 -2.64 9.34 3.44
C ALA A 45 -2.25 10.42 2.43
#